data_AF-A0A3S2B8Y5-F1
#
_entry.id   AF-A0A3S2B8Y5-F1
#
_cell.length_a   1.000
_cell.length_b   1.000
_cell.length_c   1.000
_cell.angle_alpha   90.00
_cell.angle_beta   90.00
_cell.angle_gamma   90.00
#
_symmetry.space_group_name_H-M   'P 1'
#
loop_
_entity.id
_entity.type
_entity.pdbx_description
1 polymer ?
#
loop_
_entity_poly.entity_id
_entity_poly.type
_entity_poly.pdbx_seq_one_letter_code
_entity_poly.pdbx_strand_id
1 'polypeptide(L)' 'MSEPTAGPRLSDRQRLSWLRLIRTQNVGPASFRDLINRFGSAEAALEI' A
#
# COMPACT_ATOMS: atom_id res chain seq x y z
N MET A 1 -22.60 -11.02 -14.65
CA MET A 1 -21.59 -10.10 -15.21
C MET A 1 -21.11 -9.24 -14.06
N SER A 2 -19.93 -9.54 -13.49
CA SER A 2 -19.43 -8.82 -12.32
C SER A 2 -18.79 -7.52 -12.78
N GLU A 3 -19.33 -6.37 -12.34
CA GLU A 3 -18.73 -5.06 -12.60
C GLU A 3 -17.32 -5.00 -11.98
N PRO A 4 -16.33 -4.39 -12.65
CA PRO A 4 -15.05 -4.13 -12.02
C PRO A 4 -15.28 -3.09 -10.92
N THR A 5 -15.33 -3.53 -9.67
CA THR A 5 -15.30 -2.63 -8.51
C THR A 5 -14.10 -1.73 -8.67
N ALA A 6 -14.34 -0.44 -8.96
CA ALA A 6 -13.29 0.56 -8.96
C ALA A 6 -12.56 0.45 -7.63
N GLY A 7 -11.25 0.23 -7.68
CA GLY A 7 -10.45 0.06 -6.48
C GLY A 7 -10.67 1.22 -5.50
N PRO A 8 -10.51 0.99 -4.19
CA PRO A 8 -10.75 2.01 -3.18
C PRO A 8 -10.02 3.31 -3.54
N ARG A 9 -10.75 4.43 -3.54
CA ARG A 9 -10.16 5.75 -3.76
C ARG A 9 -9.30 6.11 -2.56
N LEU A 10 -7.99 6.01 -2.73
CA LEU A 10 -7.01 6.49 -1.75
C LEU A 10 -7.02 8.02 -1.70
N SER A 11 -6.97 8.57 -0.49
CA SER A 11 -6.61 9.98 -0.27
C SER A 11 -5.18 10.24 -0.74
N ASP A 12 -4.83 11.50 -0.98
CA ASP A 12 -3.48 11.86 -1.44
C ASP A 12 -2.40 11.48 -0.42
N ARG A 13 -2.72 11.53 0.88
CA ARG A 13 -1.84 11.05 1.96
C ARG A 13 -1.59 9.55 1.83
N GLN A 14 -2.64 8.75 1.65
CA GLN A 14 -2.51 7.31 1.47
C GLN A 14 -1.71 6.97 0.20
N ARG A 15 -1.95 7.67 -0.91
CA ARG A 15 -1.18 7.51 -2.14
C ARG A 15 0.31 7.81 -1.93
N LEU A 16 0.62 8.89 -1.21
CA LEU A 16 2.00 9.25 -0.88
C LEU A 16 2.66 8.16 -0.03
N SER A 17 1.99 7.67 1.01
CA SER A 17 2.50 6.58 1.86
C SER A 17 2.74 5.30 1.06
N TRP A 18 1.84 4.94 0.14
CA TRP A 18 2.01 3.80 -0.76
C TRP A 18 3.25 3.96 -1.66
N LEU A 19 3.42 5.14 -2.26
CA LEU A 19 4.59 5.44 -3.10
C LEU A 19 5.90 5.41 -2.32
N ARG A 20 5.90 5.89 -1.07
CA ARG A 20 7.08 5.81 -0.20
C ARG A 20 7.40 4.37 0.18
N LEU A 21 6.40 3.58 0.54
CA LEU A 21 6.59 2.19 0.94
C LEU A 21 7.16 1.34 -0.21
N ILE A 22 6.58 1.40 -1.41
CA ILE A 22 7.07 0.60 -2.55
C ILE A 22 8.45 1.06 -3.05
N ARG A 23 8.88 2.27 -2.71
CA ARG A 23 10.23 2.77 -3.05
C ARG A 23 11.25 2.59 -1.93
N THR A 24 10.86 1.98 -0.82
CA THR A 24 11.79 1.61 0.25
C THR A 24 12.70 0.49 -0.25
N GLN A 25 13.98 0.53 0.10
CA GLN A 25 14.93 -0.50 -0.31
C GLN A 25 14.43 -1.90 0.10
N ASN A 26 14.61 -2.88 -0.79
CA ASN A 26 14.16 -4.27 -0.61
C ASN A 26 12.64 -4.47 -0.51
N VAL A 27 11.82 -3.44 -0.78
CA VAL A 27 10.37 -3.59 -0.87
C VAL A 27 9.96 -3.76 -2.33
N GLY A 28 9.77 -5.02 -2.74
CA GLY A 28 9.14 -5.37 -4.02
C GLY A 28 7.61 -5.48 -3.92
N PRO A 29 6.90 -5.78 -5.03
CA PRO A 29 5.43 -5.92 -5.03
C PRO A 29 4.89 -6.97 -4.05
N ALA A 30 5.59 -8.09 -3.89
CA ALA A 30 5.22 -9.13 -2.93
C ALA A 30 5.35 -8.63 -1.48
N SER A 31 6.54 -8.15 -1.11
CA SER A 31 6.81 -7.58 0.21
C SER A 31 5.87 -6.42 0.53
N PHE A 32 5.57 -5.54 -0.43
CA PHE A 32 4.59 -4.47 -0.27
C PHE A 32 3.23 -5.03 0.15
N ARG A 33 2.72 -6.05 -0.56
CA ARG A 33 1.44 -6.67 -0.23
C ARG A 33 1.47 -7.32 1.16
N ASP A 34 2.56 -8.01 1.51
CA ASP A 34 2.72 -8.60 2.84
C ASP A 34 2.74 -7.54 3.94
N LEU A 35 3.45 -6.43 3.73
CA LEU A 35 3.49 -5.31 4.68
C LEU A 35 2.10 -4.68 4.85
N ILE A 36 1.36 -4.46 3.76
CA ILE A 36 -0.02 -3.95 3.85
C ILE A 36 -0.92 -4.94 4.60
N ASN A 37 -0.82 -6.24 4.33
CA ASN A 37 -1.63 -7.25 5.02
C ASN A 37 -1.28 -7.34 6.51
N ARG A 38 0.00 -7.17 6.86
CA ARG A 38 0.48 -7.27 8.25
C ARG A 38 0.16 -6.03 9.09
N PHE A 39 0.34 -4.84 8.52
CA PHE A 39 0.23 -3.57 9.24
C PHE A 39 -1.09 -2.82 8.97
N GLY A 40 -1.90 -3.30 8.02
CA GLY A 40 -3.20 -2.73 7.66
C GLY A 40 -3.12 -1.44 6.84
N SER A 41 -1.97 -0.76 6.78
CA SER A 41 -1.78 0.46 5.98
C SER A 41 -0.30 0.68 5.63
N ALA A 42 -0.06 1.51 4.61
CA ALA A 42 1.30 1.89 4.23
C ALA A 42 1.92 2.83 5.27
N GLU A 43 1.12 3.71 5.88
CA GLU A 43 1.51 4.57 6.99
C GLU A 43 2.06 3.74 8.15
N ALA A 44 1.29 2.77 8.65
CA ALA A 44 1.72 1.92 9.76
C ALA A 44 2.97 1.10 9.43
N ALA A 45 3.14 0.69 8.17
CA ALA A 45 4.32 -0.04 7.73
C ALA A 45 5.59 0.83 7.56
N LEU A 46 5.46 2.16 7.57
CA LEU A 46 6.60 3.10 7.45
C LEU A 46 7.13 3.58 8.81
N GLU A 47 6.39 3.35 9.89
CA GLU A 47 6.76 3.77 11.26
C GLU A 47 7.62 2.72 12.01
N ILE A 48 8.00 1.65 11.32
CA ILE A 48 8.89 0.58 11.82
C ILE A 48 10.33 0.79 11.37
#